data_AF-A0A8B8D7T1-F1
#
_entry.id   AF-A0A8B8D7T1-F1
#
_cell.length_a   1.000
_cell.length_b   1.000
_cell.length_c   1.000
_cell.angle_alpha   90.00
_cell.angle_beta   90.00
_cell.angle_gamma   90.00
#
_symmetry.space_group_name_H-M   'P 1'
#
loop_
_entity.id
_entity.type
_entity.pdbx_description
1 polymer ?
#
loop_
_entity_poly.entity_id
_entity_poly.type
_entity_poly.pdbx_seq_one_letter_code
_entity_poly.pdbx_strand_id
1 'polypeptide(L)'
;MSTDKTTMAPAPQYLTMEQLNMLYDKSVEVIQKRDRRFAPLPAMWRDKPTIYWNRIRHKYNGFMIPYRKDFNGTEKSAINGNILGLFFNASLHNKTKKPPTFSYFGNQRLIVNSSFVVNTQQNLYFVDFYCHNLRDHYVTLVVARPGSVVDRFCQQQLMPINVFNNPFLKICNGKLYVTLGVNIEVFYTDIVDVNRVVHDRIGKFLPVTFRGKGSKEFGIPKNLACKVCNLW
;
A
#
# COMPACT_ATOMS: atom_id res chain seq x y z
N MET A 1 -36.98 -24.01 29.25
CA MET A 1 -35.53 -23.80 29.12
C MET A 1 -35.15 -23.97 27.65
N SER A 2 -35.20 -22.90 26.88
CA SER A 2 -34.70 -22.88 25.49
C SER A 2 -33.27 -22.34 25.55
N THR A 3 -32.29 -23.16 25.18
CA THR A 3 -30.89 -22.73 25.05
C THR A 3 -30.70 -22.21 23.64
N ASP A 4 -30.69 -20.89 23.52
CA ASP A 4 -30.41 -20.19 22.27
C ASP A 4 -28.92 -20.34 21.97
N LYS A 5 -28.57 -21.30 21.10
CA LYS A 5 -27.23 -21.42 20.55
C LYS A 5 -27.07 -20.31 19.52
N THR A 6 -26.55 -19.16 19.96
CA THR A 6 -26.02 -18.16 19.05
C THR A 6 -24.88 -18.81 18.26
N THR A 7 -25.18 -19.24 17.03
CA THR A 7 -24.19 -19.66 16.05
C THR A 7 -23.31 -18.45 15.76
N MET A 8 -22.14 -18.38 16.41
CA MET A 8 -21.12 -17.42 16.02
C MET A 8 -20.81 -17.68 14.54
N ALA A 9 -20.92 -16.64 13.71
CA ALA A 9 -20.47 -16.70 12.34
C ALA A 9 -19.02 -17.22 12.33
N PRO A 10 -18.65 -18.14 11.42
CA PRO A 10 -17.29 -18.65 11.36
C PRO A 10 -16.33 -17.47 11.20
N ALA A 11 -15.20 -17.52 11.93
CA ALA A 11 -14.17 -16.49 11.84
C ALA A 11 -13.79 -16.28 10.36
N PRO A 12 -13.62 -15.02 9.91
CA PRO A 12 -13.29 -14.76 8.51
C PRO A 12 -12.00 -15.50 8.14
N GLN A 13 -12.09 -16.35 7.13
CA GLN A 13 -10.94 -17.12 6.66
C GLN A 13 -10.09 -16.22 5.75
N TYR A 14 -9.05 -15.62 6.33
CA TYR A 14 -8.03 -14.88 5.58
C TYR A 14 -7.20 -15.84 4.72
N LEU A 15 -6.39 -15.27 3.82
CA LEU A 15 -5.34 -16.03 3.15
C LEU A 15 -4.44 -16.71 4.20
N THR A 16 -4.14 -17.99 4.01
CA THR A 16 -3.16 -18.70 4.84
C THR A 16 -1.75 -18.19 4.53
N MET A 17 -0.79 -18.48 5.43
CA MET A 17 0.61 -18.14 5.17
C MET A 17 1.15 -18.84 3.91
N GLU A 18 0.70 -20.07 3.63
CA GLU A 18 1.03 -20.77 2.38
C GLU A 18 0.51 -20.02 1.15
N GLN A 19 -0.74 -19.55 1.18
CA GLN A 19 -1.32 -18.76 0.10
C GLN A 19 -0.62 -17.41 -0.07
N LEU A 20 -0.19 -16.77 1.01
CA LEU A 20 0.64 -15.56 0.96
C LEU A 20 2.01 -15.85 0.33
N ASN A 21 2.65 -16.97 0.66
CA ASN A 21 3.89 -17.41 0.01
C ASN A 21 3.69 -17.60 -1.50
N MET A 22 2.61 -18.27 -1.92
CA MET A 22 2.32 -18.43 -3.35
C MET A 22 2.12 -17.10 -4.07
N LEU A 23 1.44 -16.13 -3.44
CA LEU A 23 1.29 -14.77 -4.00
C LEU A 23 2.63 -14.03 -4.08
N TYR A 24 3.46 -14.16 -3.04
CA TYR A 24 4.81 -13.61 -3.02
C TYR A 24 5.63 -14.20 -4.18
N ASP A 25 5.70 -15.51 -4.33
CA ASP A 25 6.47 -16.19 -5.38
C ASP A 25 6.00 -15.78 -6.79
N LYS A 26 4.67 -15.75 -7.02
CA LYS A 26 4.08 -15.25 -8.28
C LYS A 26 4.51 -13.81 -8.57
N SER A 27 4.55 -12.95 -7.56
CA SER A 27 4.99 -11.56 -7.73
C SER A 27 6.47 -11.46 -8.09
N VAL A 28 7.33 -12.31 -7.51
CA VAL A 28 8.75 -12.41 -7.83
C VAL A 28 8.96 -12.90 -9.26
N GLU A 29 8.24 -13.94 -9.67
CA GLU A 29 8.28 -14.47 -11.03
C GLU A 29 7.92 -13.39 -12.06
N VAL A 30 6.91 -12.57 -11.77
CA VAL A 30 6.50 -11.46 -12.64
C VAL A 30 7.58 -10.39 -12.72
N ILE A 31 8.22 -10.03 -11.60
CA ILE A 31 9.35 -9.10 -11.59
C ILE A 31 10.50 -9.66 -12.43
N GLN A 32 10.82 -10.95 -12.29
CA GLN A 32 11.88 -11.61 -13.04
C GLN A 32 11.63 -11.60 -14.55
N LYS A 33 10.38 -11.82 -14.97
CA LYS A 33 9.98 -11.85 -16.38
C LYS A 33 9.82 -10.46 -17.01
N ARG A 34 9.39 -9.46 -16.24
CA ARG A 34 9.06 -8.11 -16.76
C ARG A 34 10.25 -7.16 -16.69
N ASP A 35 10.78 -6.93 -15.49
CA ASP A 35 11.88 -6.00 -15.26
C ASP A 35 12.53 -6.25 -13.90
N ARG A 36 13.76 -6.76 -13.92
CA ARG A 36 14.56 -7.09 -12.72
C ARG A 36 15.25 -5.87 -12.10
N ARG A 37 15.17 -4.72 -12.75
CA ARG A 37 15.90 -3.52 -12.32
C ARG A 37 15.18 -2.86 -11.16
N PHE A 38 16.00 -2.21 -10.35
CA PHE A 38 15.56 -1.27 -9.34
C PHE A 38 15.90 0.15 -9.77
N ALA A 39 15.10 1.11 -9.34
CA ALA A 39 15.39 2.53 -9.48
C ALA A 39 15.37 3.22 -8.11
N PRO A 40 16.18 4.28 -7.91
CA PRO A 40 16.07 5.11 -6.72
C PRO A 40 14.65 5.65 -6.59
N LEU A 41 14.06 5.49 -5.41
CA LEU A 41 12.75 6.03 -5.06
C LEU A 41 12.95 7.14 -4.03
N PRO A 42 13.16 8.40 -4.45
CA PRO A 42 13.42 9.50 -3.52
C PRO A 42 12.16 9.91 -2.76
N ALA A 43 10.98 9.62 -3.31
CA ALA A 43 9.71 10.05 -2.75
C ALA A 43 8.58 9.07 -3.03
N MET A 44 7.65 9.01 -2.09
CA MET A 44 6.36 8.35 -2.24
C MET A 44 5.25 9.40 -2.26
N TRP A 45 4.07 9.05 -2.74
CA TRP A 45 3.01 10.03 -2.85
C TRP A 45 1.62 9.49 -2.59
N ARG A 46 0.73 10.39 -2.21
CA ARG A 46 -0.69 10.14 -2.04
C ARG A 46 -1.45 11.18 -2.83
N ASP A 47 -2.33 10.70 -3.72
CA ASP A 47 -3.17 11.56 -4.54
C ASP A 47 -4.59 11.55 -3.99
N LYS A 48 -5.14 12.74 -3.75
CA LYS A 48 -6.53 12.93 -3.32
C LYS A 48 -7.11 14.22 -3.87
N PRO A 49 -8.45 14.36 -3.93
CA PRO A 49 -9.06 15.58 -4.42
C PRO A 49 -8.77 16.74 -3.46
N THR A 50 -8.71 17.98 -3.97
CA THR A 50 -8.47 19.18 -3.13
C THR A 50 -9.36 19.24 -1.88
N ILE A 51 -10.64 18.87 -2.01
CA ILE A 51 -11.60 18.87 -0.88
C ILE A 51 -11.17 17.94 0.27
N TYR A 52 -10.52 16.81 -0.03
CA TYR A 52 -9.98 15.93 0.99
C TYR A 52 -8.88 16.64 1.80
N TRP A 53 -7.95 17.30 1.13
CA TRP A 53 -6.84 18.00 1.77
C TRP A 53 -7.31 19.21 2.58
N ASN A 54 -8.30 19.96 2.07
CA ASN A 54 -8.94 21.04 2.81
C ASN A 54 -9.58 20.52 4.10
N ARG A 55 -10.26 19.37 4.03
CA ARG A 55 -10.83 18.73 5.22
C ARG A 55 -9.75 18.32 6.23
N ILE A 56 -8.62 17.76 5.77
CA ILE A 56 -7.50 17.43 6.68
C ILE A 56 -6.98 18.69 7.40
N ARG A 57 -6.73 19.77 6.66
CA ARG A 57 -6.20 21.01 7.24
C ARG A 57 -7.18 21.68 8.20
N HIS A 58 -8.45 21.84 7.80
CA HIS A 58 -9.42 22.63 8.56
C HIS A 58 -10.17 21.84 9.63
N LYS A 59 -10.51 20.56 9.37
CA LYS A 59 -11.30 19.74 10.30
C LYS A 59 -10.43 18.87 11.22
N TYR A 60 -9.27 18.43 10.72
CA TYR A 60 -8.38 17.54 11.47
C TYR A 60 -7.07 18.20 11.87
N ASN A 61 -7.00 19.54 11.82
CA ASN A 61 -5.84 20.34 12.19
C ASN A 61 -4.51 19.88 11.53
N GLY A 62 -4.59 19.42 10.27
CA GLY A 62 -3.44 18.89 9.53
C GLY A 62 -3.13 17.41 9.76
N PHE A 63 -3.76 16.75 10.73
CA PHE A 63 -3.55 15.33 11.00
C PHE A 63 -4.35 14.45 10.03
N MET A 64 -3.63 13.75 9.17
CA MET A 64 -4.17 12.69 8.34
C MET A 64 -4.20 11.40 9.16
N ILE A 65 -5.40 11.06 9.65
CA ILE A 65 -5.65 9.89 10.49
C ILE A 65 -5.78 8.62 9.61
N PRO A 66 -5.08 7.53 9.94
CA PRO A 66 -5.26 6.22 9.32
C PRO A 66 -6.73 5.79 9.31
N TYR A 67 -7.17 5.20 8.20
CA TYR A 67 -8.55 4.74 8.05
C TYR A 67 -8.59 3.26 7.71
N ARG A 68 -9.73 2.64 7.97
CA ARG A 68 -9.96 1.22 7.72
C ARG A 68 -9.77 0.94 6.23
N LYS A 69 -8.94 -0.05 5.94
CA LYS A 69 -8.72 -0.54 4.58
C LYS A 69 -10.05 -0.99 3.96
N ASP A 70 -10.33 -0.51 2.76
CA ASP A 70 -11.46 -0.95 1.92
C ASP A 70 -11.24 -2.40 1.41
N PHE A 71 -12.19 -2.98 0.67
CA PHE A 71 -12.08 -4.34 0.14
C PHE A 71 -11.42 -4.40 -1.26
N ASN A 72 -10.54 -3.43 -1.58
CA ASN A 72 -9.75 -3.51 -2.82
C ASN A 72 -8.73 -4.66 -2.75
N GLY A 73 -8.32 -5.17 -3.92
CA GLY A 73 -7.37 -6.28 -4.02
C GLY A 73 -8.04 -7.64 -3.78
N THR A 74 -7.30 -8.56 -3.17
CA THR A 74 -7.82 -9.88 -2.79
C THR A 74 -8.80 -9.74 -1.61
N GLU A 75 -10.03 -10.22 -1.78
CA GLU A 75 -11.10 -10.10 -0.79
C GLU A 75 -10.70 -10.67 0.58
N LYS A 76 -10.05 -11.83 0.58
CA LYS A 76 -9.54 -12.54 1.78
C LYS A 76 -8.25 -11.94 2.36
N SER A 77 -7.80 -10.78 1.91
CA SER A 77 -6.62 -10.12 2.47
C SER A 77 -6.86 -9.78 3.93
N ALA A 78 -5.95 -10.20 4.81
CA ALA A 78 -6.08 -10.04 6.25
C ALA A 78 -6.19 -8.57 6.69
N ILE A 79 -5.68 -7.61 5.90
CA ILE A 79 -5.74 -6.19 6.26
C ILE A 79 -7.11 -5.56 6.01
N ASN A 80 -7.93 -6.14 5.11
CA ASN A 80 -9.23 -5.61 4.75
C ASN A 80 -10.13 -5.61 5.99
N GLY A 81 -10.60 -4.43 6.37
CA GLY A 81 -11.45 -4.32 7.54
C GLY A 81 -10.78 -4.55 8.89
N ASN A 82 -9.48 -4.87 9.01
CA ASN A 82 -8.85 -5.20 10.30
C ASN A 82 -7.85 -4.15 10.81
N ILE A 83 -7.14 -3.47 9.91
CA ILE A 83 -6.14 -2.47 10.30
C ILE A 83 -6.43 -1.11 9.67
N LEU A 84 -5.88 -0.07 10.30
CA LEU A 84 -5.97 1.31 9.82
C LEU A 84 -4.66 1.70 9.15
N GLY A 85 -4.75 2.44 8.06
CA GLY A 85 -3.56 2.94 7.37
C GLY A 85 -3.87 3.96 6.28
N LEU A 86 -2.79 4.40 5.64
CA LEU A 86 -2.78 5.41 4.60
C LEU A 86 -2.00 4.85 3.41
N PHE A 87 -2.65 4.75 2.25
CA PHE A 87 -1.96 4.38 1.03
C PHE A 87 -1.06 5.50 0.51
N PHE A 88 0.19 5.13 0.26
CA PHE A 88 1.18 5.83 -0.53
C PHE A 88 1.57 4.95 -1.73
N ASN A 89 1.68 5.56 -2.90
CA ASN A 89 2.20 4.91 -4.08
C ASN A 89 3.74 5.04 -4.10
N ALA A 90 4.40 3.96 -4.48
CA ALA A 90 5.85 3.85 -4.56
C ALA A 90 6.33 3.43 -5.97
N SER A 91 5.46 3.45 -6.98
CA SER A 91 5.68 2.85 -8.30
C SER A 91 6.25 3.84 -9.31
N LEU A 92 7.39 3.51 -9.94
CA LEU A 92 7.96 4.34 -11.01
C LEU A 92 7.65 3.75 -12.38
N HIS A 93 7.44 4.62 -13.37
CA HIS A 93 7.30 4.17 -14.75
C HIS A 93 8.63 3.54 -15.22
N ASN A 94 8.58 2.31 -15.73
CA ASN A 94 9.75 1.47 -16.02
C ASN A 94 10.81 2.11 -16.94
N LYS A 95 10.40 2.93 -17.93
CA LYS A 95 11.35 3.61 -18.84
C LYS A 95 11.90 4.92 -18.28
N THR A 96 11.02 5.77 -17.77
CA THR A 96 11.35 7.16 -17.39
C THR A 96 11.84 7.24 -15.95
N LYS A 97 11.57 6.21 -15.13
CA LYS A 97 11.89 6.14 -13.69
C LYS A 97 11.29 7.31 -12.91
N LYS A 98 10.15 7.82 -13.37
CA LYS A 98 9.43 8.96 -12.79
C LYS A 98 8.04 8.53 -12.31
N PRO A 99 7.49 9.21 -11.29
CA PRO A 99 6.07 9.10 -10.94
C PRO A 99 5.16 9.43 -12.12
N PRO A 100 3.92 8.92 -12.17
CA PRO A 100 2.96 9.26 -13.21
C PRO A 100 2.59 10.74 -13.13
N THR A 101 2.41 11.38 -14.28
CA THR A 101 2.00 12.79 -14.40
C THR A 101 0.49 13.00 -14.23
N PHE A 102 -0.26 11.92 -14.05
CA PHE A 102 -1.70 11.92 -13.83
C PHE A 102 -2.07 11.08 -12.61
N SER A 103 -3.33 11.20 -12.18
CA SER A 103 -3.90 10.47 -11.05
C SER A 103 -5.36 10.08 -11.32
N TYR A 104 -5.74 8.89 -10.86
CA TYR A 104 -7.15 8.45 -10.80
C TYR A 104 -7.85 8.81 -9.49
N PHE A 105 -7.10 9.27 -8.48
CA PHE A 105 -7.58 9.45 -7.11
C PHE A 105 -7.87 10.90 -6.74
N GLY A 106 -7.31 11.86 -7.48
CA GLY A 106 -7.59 13.27 -7.31
C GLY A 106 -6.57 14.18 -7.97
N ASN A 107 -6.83 15.47 -7.96
CA ASN A 107 -6.06 16.52 -8.64
C ASN A 107 -4.89 17.08 -7.81
N GLN A 108 -4.71 16.62 -6.56
CA GLN A 108 -3.67 17.12 -5.67
C GLN A 108 -2.87 15.97 -5.05
N ARG A 109 -1.55 16.03 -5.25
CA ARG A 109 -0.56 15.06 -4.79
C ARG A 109 0.18 15.59 -3.57
N LEU A 110 0.15 14.87 -2.46
CA LEU A 110 1.14 15.01 -1.40
C LEU A 110 2.31 14.09 -1.74
N ILE A 111 3.47 14.66 -2.03
CA ILE A 111 4.73 13.92 -2.21
C ILE A 111 5.55 14.07 -0.92
N VAL A 112 6.12 12.97 -0.42
CA VAL A 112 6.95 12.92 0.79
C VAL A 112 8.23 12.15 0.52
N ASN A 113 9.31 12.51 1.19
CA ASN A 113 10.57 11.75 1.16
C ASN A 113 10.29 10.28 1.47
N SER A 114 10.86 9.37 0.69
CA SER A 114 10.57 7.94 0.86
C SER A 114 10.98 7.40 2.22
N SER A 115 12.03 7.96 2.82
CA SER A 115 12.50 7.65 4.17
C SER A 115 11.51 8.03 5.29
N PHE A 116 10.57 8.95 5.02
CA PHE A 116 9.49 9.25 5.94
C PHE A 116 8.51 8.08 6.06
N VAL A 117 8.26 7.38 4.94
CA VAL A 117 7.27 6.29 4.87
C VAL A 117 7.89 4.93 5.12
N VAL A 118 9.10 4.68 4.63
CA VAL A 118 9.84 3.42 4.81
C VAL A 118 11.26 3.73 5.27
N ASN A 119 11.60 3.29 6.48
CA ASN A 119 12.95 3.42 7.04
C ASN A 119 13.32 2.20 7.90
N THR A 120 14.52 2.23 8.47
CA THR A 120 15.08 1.13 9.26
C THR A 120 14.48 0.99 10.66
N GLN A 121 13.59 1.90 11.08
CA GLN A 121 12.92 1.86 12.39
C GLN A 121 11.52 1.24 12.30
N GLN A 122 11.15 0.70 11.14
CA GLN A 122 9.81 0.18 10.87
C GLN A 122 9.86 -1.27 10.41
N ASN A 123 8.80 -2.02 10.74
CA ASN A 123 8.59 -3.36 10.23
C ASN A 123 7.82 -3.30 8.90
N LEU A 124 8.17 -4.19 7.99
CA LEU A 124 7.61 -4.27 6.65
C LEU A 124 7.02 -5.66 6.42
N TYR A 125 5.79 -5.71 5.90
CA TYR A 125 5.07 -6.96 5.66
C TYR A 125 4.52 -7.02 4.24
N PHE A 126 4.66 -8.16 3.58
CA PHE A 126 3.96 -8.46 2.34
C PHE A 126 2.50 -8.83 2.62
N VAL A 127 1.59 -8.29 1.82
CA VAL A 127 0.14 -8.41 2.05
C VAL A 127 -0.56 -9.13 0.90
N ASP A 128 -0.33 -8.68 -0.33
CA ASP A 128 -1.13 -9.10 -1.47
C ASP A 128 -0.39 -8.87 -2.78
N PHE A 129 -0.79 -9.64 -3.79
CA PHE A 129 -0.40 -9.49 -5.18
C PHE A 129 -1.65 -9.61 -6.06
N TYR A 130 -2.04 -8.52 -6.73
CA TYR A 130 -3.30 -8.47 -7.48
C TYR A 130 -3.21 -7.57 -8.72
N CYS A 131 -4.26 -7.58 -9.55
CA CYS A 131 -4.44 -6.60 -10.63
C CYS A 131 -5.92 -6.25 -10.79
N HIS A 132 -6.20 -5.15 -11.50
CA HIS A 132 -7.57 -4.80 -11.91
C HIS A 132 -7.81 -5.03 -13.41
N ASN A 133 -6.78 -4.92 -14.25
CA ASN A 133 -6.92 -4.82 -15.71
C ASN A 133 -6.03 -5.78 -16.51
N LEU A 134 -5.57 -6.88 -15.89
CA LEU A 134 -4.64 -7.90 -16.45
C LEU A 134 -3.23 -7.39 -16.79
N ARG A 135 -3.03 -6.08 -16.95
CA ARG A 135 -1.76 -5.47 -17.36
C ARG A 135 -0.96 -5.05 -16.12
N ASP A 136 -1.57 -4.25 -15.28
CA ASP A 136 -0.95 -3.60 -14.13
C ASP A 136 -1.14 -4.45 -12.88
N HIS A 137 -0.05 -5.06 -12.42
CA HIS A 137 -0.02 -5.82 -11.18
C HIS A 137 0.53 -4.98 -10.05
N TYR A 138 -0.04 -5.16 -8.87
CA TYR A 138 0.23 -4.40 -7.67
C TYR A 138 0.66 -5.35 -6.57
N VAL A 139 1.75 -5.01 -5.89
CA VAL A 139 2.11 -5.57 -4.60
C VAL A 139 1.74 -4.55 -3.53
N THR A 140 1.04 -5.01 -2.50
CA THR A 140 0.76 -4.20 -1.31
C THR A 140 1.70 -4.60 -0.19
N LEU A 141 2.32 -3.60 0.43
CA LEU A 141 3.16 -3.75 1.61
C LEU A 141 2.56 -2.96 2.77
N VAL A 142 2.62 -3.50 3.99
CA VAL A 142 2.31 -2.75 5.21
C VAL A 142 3.60 -2.27 5.85
N VAL A 143 3.61 -1.01 6.27
CA VAL A 143 4.65 -0.46 7.14
C VAL A 143 4.04 -0.18 8.51
N ALA A 144 4.57 -0.84 9.53
CA ALA A 144 4.09 -0.72 10.90
C ALA A 144 5.21 -0.33 11.86
N ARG A 145 4.87 0.49 12.87
CA ARG A 145 5.78 0.81 13.97
C ARG A 145 6.01 -0.44 14.84
N PRO A 146 7.25 -0.84 15.14
CA PRO A 146 7.53 -2.01 15.97
C PRO A 146 6.81 -1.95 17.31
N GLY A 147 6.17 -3.05 17.71
CA GLY A 147 5.41 -3.14 18.96
C GLY A 147 4.08 -2.40 18.98
N SER A 148 3.62 -1.82 17.87
CA SER A 148 2.27 -1.28 17.75
C SER A 148 1.21 -2.39 17.69
N VAL A 149 -0.06 -2.03 17.87
CA VAL A 149 -1.19 -2.98 17.71
C VAL A 149 -1.22 -3.55 16.29
N VAL A 150 -0.98 -2.71 15.29
CA VAL A 150 -0.96 -3.14 13.88
C VAL A 150 0.24 -4.04 13.60
N ASP A 151 1.41 -3.74 14.15
CA ASP A 151 2.59 -4.59 14.03
C ASP A 151 2.36 -6.00 14.58
N ARG A 152 1.80 -6.11 15.79
CA ARG A 152 1.46 -7.42 16.38
C ARG A 152 0.44 -8.20 15.53
N PHE A 153 -0.55 -7.51 14.98
CA PHE A 153 -1.49 -8.14 14.05
C PHE A 153 -0.77 -8.66 12.79
N CYS A 154 0.10 -7.83 12.20
CA CYS A 154 0.86 -8.19 11.01
C CYS A 154 1.81 -9.37 11.26
N GLN A 155 2.47 -9.45 12.42
CA GLN A 155 3.32 -10.58 12.80
C GLN A 155 2.57 -11.92 12.82
N GLN A 156 1.27 -11.90 13.16
CA GLN A 156 0.44 -13.10 13.24
C GLN A 156 -0.18 -13.47 11.89
N GLN A 157 -0.48 -12.48 11.05
CA GLN A 157 -1.36 -12.67 9.88
C GLN A 157 -0.65 -12.46 8.54
N LEU A 158 0.52 -11.83 8.50
CA LEU A 158 1.19 -11.42 7.28
C LEU A 158 2.64 -11.92 7.22
N MET A 159 3.20 -11.93 6.01
CA MET A 159 4.59 -12.33 5.79
C MET A 159 5.54 -11.16 6.10
N PRO A 160 6.42 -11.26 7.11
CA PRO A 160 7.46 -10.26 7.32
C PRO A 160 8.48 -10.28 6.18
N ILE A 161 8.92 -9.11 5.73
CA ILE A 161 9.94 -8.99 4.68
C ILE A 161 11.07 -8.05 5.13
N ASN A 162 12.30 -8.38 4.74
CA ASN A 162 13.49 -7.64 5.14
C ASN A 162 13.65 -6.37 4.28
N VAL A 163 13.66 -5.18 4.91
CA VAL A 163 13.78 -3.88 4.22
C VAL A 163 15.12 -3.70 3.48
N PHE A 164 16.16 -4.44 3.82
CA PHE A 164 17.45 -4.40 3.14
C PHE A 164 17.53 -5.40 1.96
N ASN A 165 16.72 -6.46 2.01
CA ASN A 165 16.76 -7.52 1.02
C ASN A 165 15.37 -8.11 0.76
N ASN A 166 14.64 -7.52 -0.18
CA ASN A 166 13.42 -8.08 -0.75
C ASN A 166 13.26 -7.59 -2.21
N PRO A 167 12.38 -8.22 -3.01
CA PRO A 167 12.27 -7.97 -4.45
C PRO A 167 11.42 -6.74 -4.80
N PHE A 168 10.80 -6.08 -3.82
CA PHE A 168 9.82 -5.01 -4.06
C PHE A 168 10.42 -3.63 -3.86
N LEU A 169 10.96 -3.38 -2.67
CA LEU A 169 11.65 -2.15 -2.31
C LEU A 169 12.77 -2.44 -1.33
N LYS A 170 13.89 -1.74 -1.40
CA LYS A 170 15.00 -2.00 -0.48
C LYS A 170 15.84 -0.77 -0.19
N ILE A 171 16.33 -0.69 1.04
CA ILE A 171 17.30 0.33 1.44
C ILE A 171 18.69 -0.17 1.10
N CYS A 172 19.42 0.59 0.27
CA CYS A 172 20.80 0.36 -0.07
C CYS A 172 21.58 1.67 0.05
N ASN A 173 22.67 1.68 0.81
CA ASN A 173 23.50 2.87 1.07
C ASN A 173 22.67 4.09 1.54
N GLY A 174 21.73 3.84 2.46
CA GLY A 174 20.85 4.88 3.02
C GLY A 174 19.76 5.40 2.07
N LYS A 175 19.64 4.87 0.85
CA LYS A 175 18.64 5.28 -0.15
C LYS A 175 17.65 4.15 -0.39
N LEU A 176 16.37 4.51 -0.56
CA LEU A 176 15.34 3.55 -0.93
C LEU A 176 15.34 3.34 -2.45
N TYR A 177 15.25 2.09 -2.86
CA TYR A 177 15.10 1.65 -4.23
C TYR A 177 13.81 0.86 -4.38
N VAL A 178 13.17 0.93 -5.53
CA VAL A 178 11.94 0.18 -5.85
C VAL A 178 12.10 -0.60 -7.14
N THR A 179 11.45 -1.75 -7.22
CA THR A 179 11.36 -2.56 -8.44
C THR A 179 10.63 -1.80 -9.56
N LEU A 180 10.99 -2.09 -10.80
CA LEU A 180 10.31 -1.61 -12.00
C LEU A 180 9.40 -2.67 -12.64
N GLY A 181 9.35 -3.88 -12.09
CA GLY A 181 8.62 -5.01 -12.66
C GLY A 181 7.13 -5.05 -12.33
N VAL A 182 6.73 -4.45 -11.20
CA VAL A 182 5.35 -4.37 -10.71
C VAL A 182 5.10 -3.01 -10.04
N ASN A 183 3.84 -2.63 -9.88
CA ASN A 183 3.46 -1.47 -9.09
C ASN A 183 3.52 -1.81 -7.60
N ILE A 184 3.99 -0.88 -6.78
CA ILE A 184 4.07 -0.98 -5.32
C ILE A 184 3.14 0.04 -4.67
N GLU A 185 2.30 -0.47 -3.77
CA GLU A 185 1.49 0.31 -2.86
C GLU A 185 1.94 0.04 -1.42
N VAL A 186 2.13 1.11 -0.66
CA VAL A 186 2.56 1.06 0.74
C VAL A 186 1.41 1.53 1.61
N PHE A 187 0.95 0.65 2.50
CA PHE A 187 -0.05 0.93 3.52
C PHE A 187 0.63 1.33 4.82
N TYR A 188 0.76 2.64 5.01
CA TYR A 188 1.45 3.25 6.15
C TYR A 188 0.49 3.41 7.33
N THR A 189 0.82 2.86 8.50
CA THR A 189 -0.17 2.68 9.58
C THR A 189 -0.16 3.79 10.62
N ASP A 190 0.74 4.77 10.51
CA ASP A 190 0.89 5.86 11.45
C ASP A 190 0.16 7.14 10.99
N ILE A 191 -0.15 8.00 11.96
CA ILE A 191 -0.71 9.34 11.71
C ILE A 191 0.33 10.20 10.98
N VAL A 192 -0.13 10.96 9.98
CA VAL A 192 0.72 11.92 9.27
C VAL A 192 0.26 13.33 9.58
N ASP A 193 1.12 14.11 10.21
CA ASP A 193 0.94 15.57 10.32
C ASP A 193 1.39 16.23 9.01
N VAL A 194 0.40 16.61 8.19
CA VAL A 194 0.63 17.22 6.89
C VAL A 194 1.25 18.61 7.02
N ASN A 195 0.93 19.36 8.09
CA ASN A 195 1.48 20.69 8.30
C ASN A 195 2.98 20.59 8.59
N ARG A 196 3.35 19.67 9.51
CA ARG A 196 4.75 19.38 9.82
C ARG A 196 5.52 18.85 8.61
N VAL A 197 4.93 17.92 7.85
CA VAL A 197 5.56 17.38 6.64
C VAL A 197 5.96 18.49 5.65
N VAL A 198 5.10 19.49 5.48
CA VAL A 198 5.37 20.64 4.59
C VAL A 198 6.35 21.62 5.23
N HIS A 199 6.15 21.98 6.50
CA HIS A 199 6.98 22.92 7.24
C HIS A 199 8.44 22.45 7.31
N ASP A 200 8.65 21.17 7.67
CA ASP A 200 9.98 20.56 7.84
C ASP A 200 10.61 20.15 6.50
N ARG A 201 9.98 20.50 5.36
CA ARG A 201 10.44 20.17 4.00
C ARG A 201 10.63 18.66 3.76
N ILE A 202 9.92 17.83 4.52
CA ILE A 202 9.86 16.37 4.33
C ILE A 202 9.04 16.05 3.08
N GLY A 203 8.05 16.89 2.76
CA GLY A 203 7.19 16.73 1.61
C GLY A 203 6.60 18.05 1.13
N LYS A 204 5.83 17.98 0.05
CA LYS A 204 5.13 19.14 -0.53
C LYS A 204 3.89 18.71 -1.29
N PHE A 205 3.03 19.68 -1.56
CA PHE A 205 1.89 19.49 -2.46
C PHE A 205 2.25 19.84 -3.89
N LEU A 206 1.76 19.04 -4.83
CA LEU A 206 1.88 19.28 -6.26
C LEU A 206 0.50 19.10 -6.94
N PRO A 207 0.15 19.92 -7.93
CA PRO A 207 -0.97 19.62 -8.80
C PRO A 207 -0.65 18.39 -9.66
N VAL A 208 -1.67 17.61 -10.00
CA VAL A 208 -1.55 16.45 -10.89
C VAL A 208 -2.78 16.36 -11.78
N THR A 209 -2.60 15.95 -13.04
CA THR A 209 -3.72 15.82 -13.98
C THR A 209 -4.68 14.73 -13.51
N PHE A 210 -5.90 15.10 -13.14
CA PHE A 210 -6.91 14.15 -12.72
C PHE A 210 -7.56 13.48 -13.93
N ARG A 211 -7.56 12.14 -13.96
CA ARG A 211 -8.12 11.30 -15.04
C ARG A 211 -9.11 10.24 -14.54
N GLY A 212 -9.48 10.29 -13.26
CA GLY A 212 -10.35 9.29 -12.65
C GLY A 212 -11.78 9.78 -12.42
N LYS A 213 -12.62 8.86 -11.94
CA LYS A 213 -13.92 9.19 -11.31
C LYS A 213 -13.79 9.35 -9.78
N GLY A 214 -12.56 9.35 -9.25
CA GLY A 214 -12.27 9.33 -7.81
C GLY A 214 -12.15 7.90 -7.25
N SER A 215 -11.86 7.79 -5.95
CA SER A 215 -11.89 6.50 -5.23
C SER A 215 -13.32 5.98 -5.14
N LYS A 216 -13.54 4.68 -5.41
CA LYS A 216 -14.82 4.01 -5.15
C LYS A 216 -14.95 3.67 -3.66
N GLU A 217 -16.15 3.74 -3.11
CA GLU A 217 -16.45 3.50 -1.69
C GLU A 217 -15.99 2.12 -1.21
N PHE A 218 -16.17 1.08 -2.02
CA PHE A 218 -15.76 -0.30 -1.73
C PHE A 218 -14.43 -0.71 -2.35
N GLY A 219 -13.71 0.24 -2.97
CA GLY A 219 -12.54 -0.08 -3.78
C GLY A 219 -12.89 -0.74 -5.11
N ILE A 220 -11.87 -1.19 -5.85
CA ILE A 220 -12.04 -2.02 -7.04
C ILE A 220 -11.54 -3.43 -6.67
N PRO A 221 -12.35 -4.48 -6.85
CA PRO A 221 -11.89 -5.84 -6.54
C PRO A 221 -10.77 -6.27 -7.49
N LYS A 222 -10.00 -7.27 -7.06
CA LYS A 222 -9.06 -7.99 -7.92
C LYS A 222 -9.78 -8.59 -9.13
N ASN A 223 -9.09 -8.64 -10.26
CA ASN A 223 -9.58 -9.27 -11.48
C ASN A 223 -9.54 -10.82 -11.36
N LEU A 224 -10.71 -11.44 -11.26
CA LEU A 224 -10.86 -12.89 -11.10
C LEU A 224 -10.46 -13.72 -12.34
N ALA A 225 -10.27 -13.09 -13.51
CA ALA A 225 -9.80 -13.78 -14.71
C ALA A 225 -8.27 -13.81 -14.84
N CYS A 226 -7.53 -13.20 -13.90
CA CYS A 226 -6.08 -13.09 -14.02
C CYS A 226 -5.32 -14.35 -13.60
N LYS A 227 -4.78 -15.08 -14.57
CA LYS A 227 -3.95 -16.29 -14.34
C LYS A 227 -2.59 -16.00 -13.68
N VAL A 228 -2.19 -14.73 -13.62
CA VAL A 228 -0.90 -14.32 -13.06
C VAL A 228 -0.99 -14.15 -11.54
N CYS A 229 -1.93 -13.32 -11.07
CA CYS A 229 -2.04 -12.98 -9.66
C CYS A 229 -3.11 -13.77 -8.88
N ASN A 230 -3.98 -14.52 -9.55
CA ASN A 230 -4.87 -15.45 -8.85
C ASN A 230 -4.12 -16.74 -8.46
N LEU A 231 -4.54 -17.30 -7.32
CA LEU A 231 -4.07 -18.60 -6.85
C LEU A 231 -4.83 -19.76 -7.49
N TRP A 232 -6.06 -19.50 -7.95
CA TRP A 232 -7.00 -20.43 -8.58
C TRP A 232 -7.57 -19.80 -9.84
#